data_AF-A0AAW7QN74-F1
#
_entry.id   AF-A0AAW7QN74-F1
#
_cell.length_a   1.000
_cell.length_b   1.000
_cell.length_c   1.000
_cell.angle_alpha   90.00
_cell.angle_beta   90.00
_cell.angle_gamma   90.00
#
_symmetry.space_group_name_H-M   'P 1'
#
loop_
_entity.id
_entity.type
_entity.pdbx_description
1 polymer ?
#
loop_
_entity_poly.entity_id
_entity_poly.type
_entity_poly.pdbx_seq_one_letter_code
_entity_poly.pdbx_strand_id
1 'polypeptide(L)'
;MANSDTSSAAEATRATSEAVCPICRGAGYYTLDVPYGDPNFGVLITCRCKQAEKERRRFEELERLSNLAPLRDKTFATFDRTVPGVQRAFARAYEYAQSPQGWLVLFGGYGCGKTHLAAAIANEALNRHTPVLFTVVPDLLDHLRSTFGPNSETAYDERFELVRDVPLLILDDLGTENTTPWAREKLYQIMNHRYNYALPTVITSNRDPQDIDPRILSRMFDAAICRERILIEAGDYRRLSLEQRYNSRRRRRDTPRP
;
A
#
# COMPACT_ATOMS: atom_id res chain seq x y z
N MET A 1 -63.61 -22.75 30.11
CA MET A 1 -63.53 -22.85 28.64
C MET A 1 -63.28 -21.45 28.09
N ALA A 2 -62.11 -21.24 27.50
CA ALA A 2 -61.74 -20.23 26.49
C ALA A 2 -60.26 -19.83 26.70
N ASN A 3 -59.46 -20.19 25.71
CA ASN A 3 -58.04 -19.90 25.53
C ASN A 3 -57.77 -18.40 25.33
N SER A 4 -56.55 -17.95 25.64
CA SER A 4 -55.61 -17.52 24.58
C SER A 4 -54.27 -17.09 25.15
N ASP A 5 -53.25 -17.91 24.87
CA ASP A 5 -51.85 -17.52 24.73
C ASP A 5 -51.72 -16.31 23.80
N THR A 6 -50.88 -15.31 24.13
CA THR A 6 -49.97 -14.69 23.17
C THR A 6 -48.96 -13.73 23.82
N SER A 7 -47.68 -13.91 23.42
CA SER A 7 -46.63 -12.88 23.22
C SER A 7 -45.99 -12.29 24.49
N SER A 8 -44.74 -12.58 24.90
CA SER A 8 -43.49 -12.79 24.15
C SER A 8 -43.22 -11.75 23.06
N ALA A 9 -42.90 -10.49 23.45
CA ALA A 9 -42.08 -9.57 22.64
C ALA A 9 -41.80 -8.21 23.34
N ALA A 10 -41.50 -8.15 24.64
CA ALA A 10 -41.24 -6.86 25.32
C ALA A 10 -39.75 -6.46 25.44
N GLU A 11 -38.80 -7.28 24.96
CA GLU A 11 -37.38 -7.08 25.29
C GLU A 11 -36.41 -7.14 24.10
N ALA A 12 -36.86 -6.80 22.89
CA ALA A 12 -36.00 -6.83 21.69
C ALA A 12 -36.14 -5.61 20.76
N THR A 13 -36.31 -4.41 21.31
CA THR A 13 -36.34 -3.18 20.50
C THR A 13 -35.39 -2.12 21.03
N ARG A 14 -34.09 -2.39 20.95
CA ARG A 14 -33.05 -1.35 20.91
C ARG A 14 -32.03 -1.65 19.81
N ALA A 15 -32.56 -1.85 18.61
CA ALA A 15 -31.77 -1.65 17.39
C ALA A 15 -31.45 -0.15 17.31
N THR A 16 -30.16 0.15 17.39
CA THR A 16 -29.50 1.44 17.28
C THR A 16 -30.11 2.35 16.21
N SER A 17 -30.68 3.49 16.62
CA SER A 17 -30.86 4.61 15.71
C SER A 17 -29.48 5.01 15.19
N GLU A 18 -29.25 4.96 13.88
CA GLU A 18 -28.11 5.62 13.26
C GLU A 18 -28.09 7.07 13.76
N ALA A 19 -27.14 7.39 14.64
CA ALA A 19 -27.04 8.71 15.22
C ALA A 19 -26.66 9.70 14.12
N VAL A 20 -27.67 10.39 13.58
CA VAL A 20 -27.51 11.44 12.57
C VAL A 20 -26.46 12.42 13.07
N CYS A 21 -25.47 12.75 12.22
CA CYS A 21 -24.32 13.57 12.63
C CYS A 21 -24.79 14.89 13.28
N PRO A 22 -24.39 15.22 14.51
CA PRO A 22 -24.90 16.39 15.22
C PRO A 22 -24.50 17.73 14.60
N ILE A 23 -23.46 17.73 13.75
CA ILE A 23 -22.95 18.96 13.08
C ILE A 23 -23.76 19.25 11.82
N CYS A 24 -23.74 18.33 10.85
CA CYS A 24 -24.36 18.54 9.54
C CYS A 24 -25.77 17.96 9.43
N ARG A 25 -26.27 17.28 10.47
CA ARG A 25 -27.59 16.65 10.51
C ARG A 25 -27.86 15.72 9.33
N GLY A 26 -26.82 15.04 8.83
CA GLY A 26 -26.90 14.14 7.68
C GLY A 26 -26.64 14.78 6.31
N ALA A 27 -26.55 16.12 6.22
CA ALA A 27 -26.30 16.80 4.94
C ALA A 27 -24.86 16.63 4.42
N GLY A 28 -23.90 16.31 5.30
CA GLY A 28 -22.48 16.18 4.96
C GLY A 28 -21.72 17.50 4.81
N TYR A 29 -22.42 18.64 4.83
CA TYR A 29 -21.88 19.99 4.75
C TYR A 29 -22.59 20.89 5.76
N TYR A 30 -21.97 22.02 6.12
CA TYR A 30 -22.58 23.06 6.96
C TYR A 30 -21.97 24.43 6.62
N THR A 31 -22.65 25.51 7.01
CA THR A 31 -22.14 26.88 6.91
C THR A 31 -21.87 27.41 8.32
N LEU A 32 -20.96 28.37 8.45
CA LEU A 32 -20.78 29.10 9.70
C LEU A 32 -21.80 30.24 9.77
N ASP A 33 -22.32 30.47 10.98
CA ASP A 33 -23.18 31.62 11.27
C ASP A 33 -22.29 32.83 11.57
N VAL A 34 -21.93 33.57 10.53
CA VAL A 34 -21.06 34.75 10.57
C VAL A 34 -21.78 35.93 9.90
N PRO A 35 -21.44 37.20 10.22
CA PRO A 35 -22.09 38.36 9.63
C PRO A 35 -21.70 38.60 8.17
N TYR A 36 -22.54 39.36 7.45
CA TYR A 36 -22.26 39.80 6.08
C TYR A 36 -20.95 40.60 6.01
N GLY A 37 -20.05 40.20 5.12
CA GLY A 37 -18.69 40.74 5.00
C GLY A 37 -17.60 39.84 5.57
N ASP A 38 -17.94 38.79 6.33
CA ASP A 38 -16.98 37.75 6.72
C ASP A 38 -16.63 36.86 5.52
N PRO A 39 -15.34 36.50 5.31
CA PRO A 39 -14.92 35.61 4.24
C PRO A 39 -15.62 34.25 4.22
N ASN A 40 -16.14 33.79 5.36
CA ASN A 40 -16.82 32.50 5.50
C ASN A 40 -18.35 32.61 5.36
N PHE A 41 -18.89 33.82 5.13
CA PHE A 41 -20.32 34.01 4.95
C PHE A 41 -20.83 33.22 3.73
N GLY A 42 -21.73 32.27 3.98
CA GLY A 42 -22.30 31.42 2.93
C GLY A 42 -21.35 30.36 2.35
N VAL A 43 -20.14 30.19 2.90
CA VAL A 43 -19.20 29.17 2.44
C VAL A 43 -19.62 27.79 2.95
N LEU A 44 -19.76 26.82 2.03
CA LEU A 44 -20.04 25.43 2.37
C LEU A 44 -18.78 24.72 2.89
N ILE A 45 -18.79 24.37 4.17
CA ILE A 45 -17.72 23.61 4.82
C ILE A 45 -18.10 22.13 4.81
N THR A 46 -17.19 21.28 4.34
CA THR A 46 -17.40 19.82 4.38
C THR A 46 -17.33 19.33 5.83
N CYS A 47 -18.36 18.61 6.27
CA CYS A 47 -18.40 18.06 7.62
C CYS A 47 -17.38 16.93 7.79
N ARG A 48 -16.79 16.84 9.00
CA ARG A 48 -15.90 15.75 9.41
C ARG A 48 -16.49 14.35 9.18
N CYS A 49 -17.81 14.19 9.30
CA CYS A 49 -18.45 12.89 9.04
C CYS A 49 -18.37 12.51 7.56
N LYS A 50 -18.47 13.49 6.65
CA LYS A 50 -18.38 13.27 5.21
C LYS A 50 -16.93 13.03 4.79
N GLN A 51 -15.98 13.71 5.43
CA GLN A 51 -14.55 13.45 5.26
C GLN A 51 -14.21 12.02 5.69
N ALA A 52 -14.60 11.62 6.90
CA ALA A 52 -14.37 10.25 7.41
C ALA A 52 -15.03 9.18 6.53
N GLU A 53 -16.24 9.43 6.01
CA GLU A 53 -16.90 8.52 5.06
C GLU A 53 -16.07 8.37 3.77
N LYS A 54 -15.59 9.49 3.20
CA LYS A 54 -14.74 9.48 2.00
C LYS A 54 -13.42 8.75 2.24
N GLU A 55 -12.77 9.00 3.38
CA GLU A 55 -11.52 8.33 3.77
C GLU A 55 -11.71 6.83 3.91
N ARG A 56 -12.80 6.39 4.58
CA ARG A 56 -13.13 4.96 4.69
C ARG A 56 -13.34 4.32 3.32
N ARG A 57 -14.15 4.94 2.46
CA ARG A 57 -14.39 4.43 1.10
C ARG A 57 -13.09 4.32 0.31
N ARG A 58 -12.22 5.33 0.41
CA ARG A 58 -10.91 5.35 -0.24
C ARG A 58 -9.99 4.25 0.31
N PHE A 59 -10.01 4.01 1.62
CA PHE A 59 -9.26 2.93 2.25
C PHE A 59 -9.73 1.56 1.75
N GLU A 60 -11.04 1.31 1.74
CA GLU A 60 -11.63 0.06 1.25
C GLU A 60 -11.32 -0.17 -0.24
N GLU A 61 -11.37 0.89 -1.05
CA GLU A 61 -11.01 0.83 -2.47
C GLU A 61 -9.53 0.50 -2.67
N LEU A 62 -8.63 1.13 -1.92
CA LEU A 62 -7.19 0.85 -1.95
C LEU A 62 -6.87 -0.58 -1.51
N GLU A 63 -7.54 -1.09 -0.48
CA GLU A 63 -7.40 -2.47 -0.04
C GLU A 63 -7.85 -3.45 -1.14
N ARG A 64 -8.97 -3.15 -1.81
CA ARG A 64 -9.49 -3.98 -2.92
C ARG A 64 -8.59 -3.97 -4.14
N LEU A 65 -8.00 -2.82 -4.46
CA LEU A 65 -7.06 -2.67 -5.59
C LEU A 65 -5.69 -3.25 -5.28
N SER A 66 -5.35 -3.41 -4.00
CA SER A 66 -4.09 -4.01 -3.60
C SER A 66 -4.09 -5.52 -3.84
N ASN A 67 -3.10 -6.02 -4.58
CA ASN A 67 -2.87 -7.45 -4.78
C ASN A 67 -2.25 -8.12 -3.54
N LEU A 68 -2.64 -7.70 -2.33
CA LEU A 68 -2.05 -8.13 -1.08
C LEU A 68 -2.73 -9.38 -0.48
N ALA A 69 -3.95 -9.71 -0.90
CA ALA A 69 -4.67 -10.89 -0.38
C ALA A 69 -3.84 -12.20 -0.46
N PRO A 70 -3.14 -12.51 -1.57
CA PRO A 70 -2.27 -13.69 -1.65
C PRO A 70 -0.98 -13.58 -0.81
N LEU A 71 -0.65 -12.38 -0.31
CA LEU A 71 0.59 -12.07 0.39
C LEU A 71 0.36 -11.69 1.87
N ARG A 72 -0.85 -11.91 2.40
CA ARG A 72 -1.19 -11.63 3.81
C ARG A 72 -0.31 -12.40 4.81
N ASP A 73 0.22 -13.56 4.42
CA ASP A 73 1.13 -14.36 5.23
C ASP A 73 2.59 -13.87 5.20
N LYS A 74 2.92 -12.95 4.28
CA LYS A 74 4.26 -12.37 4.13
C LYS A 74 4.43 -11.20 5.10
N THR A 75 4.85 -11.52 6.31
CA THR A 75 5.08 -10.56 7.39
C THR A 75 6.55 -10.53 7.79
N PHE A 76 6.96 -9.55 8.58
CA PHE A 76 8.31 -9.53 9.15
C PHE A 76 8.58 -10.76 10.04
N ALA A 77 7.55 -11.29 10.70
CA ALA A 77 7.66 -12.48 11.54
C ALA A 77 7.92 -13.76 10.73
N THR A 78 7.37 -13.87 9.52
CA THR A 78 7.55 -15.04 8.64
C THR A 78 8.76 -14.95 7.73
N PHE A 79 9.49 -13.83 7.73
CA PHE A 79 10.69 -13.64 6.91
C PHE A 79 11.90 -14.42 7.48
N ASP A 80 12.57 -15.21 6.63
CA ASP A 80 13.75 -15.96 7.03
C ASP A 80 15.01 -15.08 7.04
N ARG A 81 15.36 -14.60 8.24
CA ARG A 81 16.54 -13.76 8.49
C ARG A 81 17.87 -14.52 8.51
N THR A 82 17.84 -15.85 8.39
CA THR A 82 19.03 -16.69 8.52
C THR A 82 19.85 -16.76 7.23
N VAL A 83 19.27 -16.33 6.11
CA VAL A 83 19.94 -16.24 4.81
C VAL A 83 21.03 -15.16 4.87
N PRO A 84 22.28 -15.44 4.50
CA PRO A 84 23.31 -14.40 4.39
C PRO A 84 22.90 -13.30 3.39
N GLY A 85 23.13 -12.04 3.74
CA GLY A 85 22.90 -10.89 2.85
C GLY A 85 21.53 -10.23 2.97
N VAL A 86 20.57 -10.82 3.70
CA VAL A 86 19.22 -10.23 3.87
C VAL A 86 19.07 -9.37 5.14
N GLN A 87 20.03 -9.41 6.06
CA GLN A 87 19.90 -8.76 7.38
C GLN A 87 19.73 -7.26 7.27
N ARG A 88 20.52 -6.61 6.40
CA ARG A 88 20.43 -5.17 6.14
C ARG A 88 19.09 -4.81 5.51
N ALA A 89 18.65 -5.56 4.50
CA ALA A 89 17.36 -5.33 3.85
C ALA A 89 16.19 -5.48 4.83
N PHE A 90 16.23 -6.51 5.67
CA PHE A 90 15.23 -6.73 6.72
C PHE A 90 15.19 -5.57 7.71
N ALA A 91 16.34 -5.16 8.27
CA ALA A 91 16.40 -4.11 9.29
C ALA A 91 15.81 -2.80 8.77
N ARG A 92 16.19 -2.42 7.54
CA ARG A 92 15.72 -1.18 6.91
C ARG A 92 14.26 -1.24 6.48
N ALA A 93 13.80 -2.36 5.95
CA ALA A 93 12.38 -2.55 5.65
C ALA A 93 11.53 -2.48 6.92
N TYR A 94 12.02 -3.05 8.03
CA TYR A 94 11.34 -2.99 9.31
C TYR A 94 11.28 -1.55 9.84
N GLU A 95 12.41 -0.83 9.85
CA GLU A 95 12.47 0.60 10.24
C GLU A 95 11.54 1.45 9.37
N TYR A 96 11.55 1.26 8.05
CA TYR A 96 10.68 1.97 7.12
C TYR A 96 9.21 1.71 7.41
N ALA A 97 8.82 0.47 7.71
CA ALA A 97 7.43 0.14 8.06
C ALA A 97 6.94 0.84 9.34
N GLN A 98 7.84 1.15 10.28
CA GLN A 98 7.47 1.88 11.51
C GLN A 98 7.20 3.37 11.24
N SER A 99 7.94 3.98 10.32
CA SER A 99 7.82 5.40 9.98
C SER A 99 8.13 5.63 8.49
N PRO A 100 7.16 5.35 7.59
CA PRO A 100 7.38 5.48 6.15
C PRO A 100 7.67 6.93 5.77
N GLN A 101 8.88 7.19 5.28
CA GLN A 101 9.31 8.52 4.81
C GLN A 101 10.23 8.39 3.60
N GLY A 102 10.01 9.22 2.59
CA GLY A 102 10.78 9.16 1.35
C GLY A 102 10.67 7.78 0.70
N TRP A 103 11.68 7.42 -0.08
CA TRP A 103 11.65 6.19 -0.87
C TRP A 103 12.61 5.12 -0.31
N LEU A 104 12.14 3.88 -0.34
CA LEU A 104 12.93 2.68 -0.08
C LEU A 104 12.99 1.84 -1.36
N VAL A 105 14.20 1.60 -1.87
CA VAL A 105 14.40 0.78 -3.07
C VAL A 105 15.15 -0.51 -2.72
N LEU A 106 14.55 -1.64 -3.07
CA LEU A 106 15.11 -2.97 -2.90
C LEU A 106 15.51 -3.54 -4.28
N PHE A 107 16.81 -3.74 -4.48
CA PHE A 107 17.39 -4.39 -5.66
C PHE A 107 17.88 -5.80 -5.31
N GLY A 108 18.00 -6.67 -6.31
CA GLY A 108 18.69 -7.96 -6.16
C GLY A 108 18.12 -9.04 -7.05
N GLY A 109 18.77 -10.21 -7.06
CA GLY A 109 18.36 -11.35 -7.90
C GLY A 109 16.98 -11.92 -7.58
N TYR A 110 16.56 -12.92 -8.35
CA TYR A 110 15.30 -13.61 -8.11
C TYR A 110 15.32 -14.36 -6.77
N GLY A 111 14.20 -14.31 -6.05
CA GLY A 111 14.03 -15.06 -4.82
C GLY A 111 14.84 -14.57 -3.62
N CYS A 112 15.43 -13.37 -3.63
CA CYS A 112 16.14 -12.84 -2.45
C CYS A 112 15.23 -12.21 -1.37
N GLY A 113 13.90 -12.29 -1.55
CA GLY A 113 12.93 -11.85 -0.53
C GLY A 113 12.41 -10.41 -0.65
N LYS A 114 12.70 -9.68 -1.75
CA LYS A 114 12.22 -8.31 -1.98
C LYS A 114 10.70 -8.16 -1.87
N THR A 115 9.95 -8.94 -2.63
CA THR A 115 8.48 -8.97 -2.60
C THR A 115 7.94 -9.32 -1.21
N HIS A 116 8.62 -10.22 -0.47
CA HIS A 116 8.23 -10.53 0.91
C HIS A 116 8.40 -9.31 1.82
N LEU A 117 9.56 -8.65 1.78
CA LEU A 117 9.79 -7.44 2.58
C LEU A 117 8.83 -6.31 2.21
N ALA A 118 8.56 -6.13 0.91
CA ALA A 118 7.58 -5.15 0.42
C ALA A 118 6.16 -5.47 0.92
N ALA A 119 5.73 -6.74 0.84
CA ALA A 119 4.45 -7.17 1.37
C ALA A 119 4.39 -7.05 2.91
N ALA A 120 5.50 -7.31 3.62
CA ALA A 120 5.57 -7.14 5.06
C ALA A 120 5.38 -5.68 5.48
N ILE A 121 5.96 -4.72 4.74
CA ILE A 121 5.72 -3.29 4.93
C ILE A 121 4.22 -2.97 4.69
N ALA A 122 3.63 -3.51 3.63
CA ALA A 122 2.21 -3.29 3.32
C ALA A 122 1.28 -3.82 4.43
N ASN A 123 1.54 -5.05 4.89
CA ASN A 123 0.77 -5.68 5.97
C ASN A 123 0.89 -4.89 7.27
N GLU A 124 2.08 -4.39 7.61
CA GLU A 124 2.27 -3.52 8.78
C GLU A 124 1.51 -2.19 8.65
N ALA A 125 1.48 -1.59 7.45
CA ALA A 125 0.71 -0.38 7.19
C ALA A 125 -0.79 -0.60 7.37
N LEU A 126 -1.34 -1.70 6.86
CA LEU A 126 -2.74 -2.07 7.05
C LEU A 126 -3.08 -2.32 8.52
N ASN A 127 -2.20 -3.00 9.27
CA ASN A 127 -2.37 -3.23 10.71
C ASN A 127 -2.43 -1.91 11.51
N ARG A 128 -1.84 -0.84 10.98
CA ARG A 128 -1.85 0.52 11.54
C ARG A 128 -2.96 1.41 10.98
N HIS A 129 -3.85 0.88 10.15
CA HIS A 129 -4.88 1.63 9.42
C HIS A 129 -4.32 2.72 8.52
N THR A 130 -3.08 2.57 8.05
CA THR A 130 -2.49 3.46 7.04
C THR A 130 -2.91 2.98 5.65
N PRO A 131 -3.55 3.82 4.82
CA PRO A 131 -3.90 3.43 3.47
C PRO A 131 -2.65 3.13 2.63
N VAL A 132 -2.61 1.94 2.04
CA VAL A 132 -1.48 1.46 1.23
C VAL A 132 -2.00 0.85 -0.07
N LEU A 133 -1.25 1.04 -1.16
CA LEU A 133 -1.47 0.32 -2.41
C LEU A 133 -0.26 -0.57 -2.69
N PHE A 134 -0.46 -1.89 -2.59
CA PHE A 134 0.53 -2.88 -3.04
C PHE A 134 0.14 -3.39 -4.43
N THR A 135 1.03 -3.21 -5.40
CA THR A 135 0.79 -3.69 -6.77
C THR A 135 2.07 -4.12 -7.46
N VAL A 136 1.95 -5.11 -8.34
CA VAL A 136 3.02 -5.49 -9.27
C VAL A 136 2.91 -4.56 -10.48
N VAL A 137 4.03 -4.02 -10.94
CA VAL A 137 4.03 -2.98 -11.98
C VAL A 137 3.30 -3.37 -13.27
N PRO A 138 3.46 -4.58 -13.83
CA PRO A 138 2.69 -5.01 -15.00
C PRO A 138 1.18 -5.01 -14.75
N ASP A 139 0.72 -5.53 -13.60
CA ASP A 139 -0.70 -5.59 -13.24
C ASP A 139 -1.30 -4.18 -13.10
N LEU A 140 -0.56 -3.25 -12.48
CA LEU A 140 -0.96 -1.85 -12.37
C LEU A 140 -1.20 -1.23 -13.75
N LEU A 141 -0.27 -1.45 -14.68
CA LEU A 141 -0.34 -0.92 -16.03
C LEU A 141 -1.50 -1.53 -16.81
N ASP A 142 -1.73 -2.84 -16.70
CA ASP A 142 -2.87 -3.49 -17.34
C ASP A 142 -4.21 -3.00 -16.77
N HIS A 143 -4.28 -2.80 -15.45
CA HIS A 143 -5.45 -2.22 -14.79
C HIS A 143 -5.74 -0.80 -15.29
N LEU A 144 -4.72 0.06 -15.35
CA LEU A 144 -4.84 1.42 -15.88
C LEU A 144 -5.23 1.41 -17.38
N ARG A 145 -4.74 0.44 -18.15
CA ARG A 145 -5.08 0.30 -19.56
C ARG A 145 -6.52 -0.14 -19.78
N SER A 146 -7.02 -1.06 -18.95
CA SER A 146 -8.40 -1.59 -19.04
C SER A 146 -9.47 -0.52 -18.81
N THR A 147 -9.11 0.59 -18.17
CA THR A 147 -9.99 1.73 -17.92
C THR A 147 -10.10 2.73 -19.07
N PHE A 148 -9.38 2.55 -20.18
CA PHE A 148 -9.62 3.28 -21.43
C PHE A 148 -10.75 2.63 -22.25
N GLY A 149 -11.98 2.77 -21.78
CA GLY A 149 -13.19 2.46 -22.54
C GLY A 149 -13.95 3.75 -22.91
N PRO A 150 -14.73 3.77 -23.99
CA PRO A 150 -15.46 4.95 -24.46
C PRO A 150 -16.51 5.50 -23.46
N ASN A 151 -16.78 4.79 -22.35
CA ASN A 151 -17.70 5.20 -21.29
C ASN A 151 -17.01 5.42 -19.92
N SER A 152 -15.67 5.49 -19.85
CA SER A 152 -14.93 5.35 -18.57
C SER A 152 -13.79 6.35 -18.34
N GLU A 153 -13.73 7.47 -19.06
CA GLU A 153 -12.69 8.50 -18.86
C GLU A 153 -12.63 9.00 -17.40
N THR A 154 -13.78 9.26 -16.77
CA THR A 154 -13.84 9.67 -15.35
C THR A 154 -13.27 8.60 -14.41
N ALA A 155 -13.52 7.32 -14.69
CA ALA A 155 -13.03 6.22 -13.86
C ALA A 155 -11.51 5.99 -14.04
N TYR A 156 -10.95 6.34 -15.20
CA TYR A 156 -9.51 6.29 -15.43
C TYR A 156 -8.78 7.36 -14.60
N ASP A 157 -9.24 8.61 -14.67
CA ASP A 157 -8.60 9.73 -13.98
C ASP A 157 -8.65 9.54 -12.46
N GLU A 158 -9.79 9.13 -11.91
CA GLU A 158 -9.94 8.86 -10.47
C GLU A 158 -8.98 7.77 -9.97
N ARG A 159 -8.82 6.67 -10.71
CA ARG A 159 -7.90 5.59 -10.33
C ARG A 159 -6.44 6.01 -10.45
N PHE A 160 -6.10 6.76 -11.50
CA PHE A 160 -4.75 7.23 -11.70
C PHE A 160 -4.33 8.19 -10.57
N GLU A 161 -5.21 9.11 -10.17
CA GLU A 161 -4.99 9.99 -9.02
C GLU A 161 -4.92 9.20 -7.71
N LEU A 162 -5.76 8.17 -7.53
CA LEU A 162 -5.72 7.30 -6.35
C LEU A 162 -4.35 6.60 -6.19
N VAL A 163 -3.74 6.13 -7.29
CA VAL A 163 -2.39 5.54 -7.29
C VAL A 163 -1.32 6.60 -6.98
N ARG A 164 -1.46 7.81 -7.53
CA ARG A 164 -0.50 8.91 -7.35
C ARG A 164 -0.47 9.45 -5.93
N ASP A 165 -1.63 9.51 -5.28
CA ASP A 165 -1.85 10.19 -4.01
C ASP A 165 -1.92 9.26 -2.79
N VAL A 166 -1.88 7.93 -2.99
CA VAL A 166 -1.94 6.99 -1.87
C VAL A 166 -0.84 7.31 -0.84
N PRO A 167 -1.15 7.32 0.47
CA PRO A 167 -0.17 7.62 1.52
C PRO A 167 1.09 6.75 1.46
N LEU A 168 0.93 5.48 1.11
CA LEU A 168 2.04 4.56 0.85
C LEU A 168 1.81 3.78 -0.45
N LEU A 169 2.71 3.93 -1.42
CA LEU A 169 2.70 3.16 -2.66
C LEU A 169 3.82 2.13 -2.64
N ILE A 170 3.50 0.89 -3.00
CA ILE A 170 4.48 -0.18 -3.14
C ILE A 170 4.39 -0.72 -4.57
N LEU A 171 5.47 -0.52 -5.32
CA LEU A 171 5.64 -0.97 -6.70
C LEU A 171 6.57 -2.19 -6.70
N ASP A 172 5.98 -3.37 -6.87
CA ASP A 172 6.73 -4.63 -6.93
C ASP A 172 7.14 -4.96 -8.37
N ASP A 173 8.34 -5.54 -8.54
CA ASP A 173 8.92 -6.00 -9.80
C ASP A 173 9.01 -4.91 -10.91
N LEU A 174 9.40 -3.69 -10.52
CA LEU A 174 9.68 -2.60 -11.44
C LEU A 174 10.80 -2.99 -12.43
N GLY A 175 10.54 -2.77 -13.72
CA GLY A 175 11.42 -3.10 -14.83
C GLY A 175 11.04 -4.41 -15.53
N THR A 176 10.10 -5.21 -15.02
CA THR A 176 9.64 -6.45 -15.69
C THR A 176 8.57 -6.21 -16.75
N GLU A 177 8.02 -5.00 -16.83
CA GLU A 177 6.95 -4.61 -17.73
C GLU A 177 7.35 -4.53 -19.21
N ASN A 178 6.37 -4.68 -20.10
CA ASN A 178 6.54 -4.39 -21.52
C ASN A 178 6.84 -2.89 -21.69
N THR A 179 7.97 -2.57 -22.35
CA THR A 179 8.51 -1.22 -22.53
C THR A 179 7.74 -0.38 -23.57
N THR A 180 6.41 -0.45 -23.56
CA THR A 180 5.58 0.40 -24.42
C THR A 180 5.77 1.88 -24.04
N PRO A 181 5.72 2.81 -25.02
CA PRO A 181 5.81 4.24 -24.73
C PRO A 181 4.79 4.71 -23.70
N TRP A 182 3.57 4.15 -23.76
CA TRP A 182 2.50 4.43 -22.81
C TRP A 182 2.85 4.00 -21.38
N ALA A 183 3.33 2.78 -21.19
CA ALA A 183 3.73 2.27 -19.87
C ALA A 183 4.84 3.12 -19.24
N ARG A 184 5.87 3.45 -20.03
CA ARG A 184 6.98 4.31 -19.60
C ARG A 184 6.51 5.70 -19.18
N GLU A 185 5.59 6.29 -19.95
CA GLU A 185 5.05 7.61 -19.64
C GLU A 185 4.20 7.58 -18.37
N LYS A 186 3.36 6.57 -18.17
CA LYS A 186 2.53 6.46 -16.96
C LYS A 186 3.34 6.20 -15.70
N LEU A 187 4.33 5.32 -15.76
CA LEU A 187 5.26 5.11 -14.66
C LEU A 187 6.02 6.40 -14.34
N TYR A 188 6.51 7.11 -15.37
CA TYR A 188 7.18 8.38 -15.17
C TYR A 188 6.28 9.41 -14.48
N GLN A 189 5.01 9.54 -14.88
CA GLN A 189 4.04 10.45 -14.27
C GLN A 189 3.80 10.13 -12.79
N ILE A 190 3.59 8.85 -12.45
CA ILE A 190 3.40 8.41 -11.06
C ILE A 190 4.66 8.72 -10.23
N MET A 191 5.83 8.30 -10.72
CA MET A 191 7.10 8.47 -10.03
C MET A 191 7.46 9.94 -9.84
N ASN A 192 7.24 10.77 -10.86
CA ASN A 192 7.51 12.20 -10.81
C ASN A 192 6.59 12.92 -9.83
N HIS A 193 5.30 12.57 -9.81
CA HIS A 193 4.37 13.12 -8.83
C HIS A 193 4.83 12.82 -7.40
N ARG A 194 5.07 11.54 -7.10
CA ARG A 194 5.45 11.11 -5.76
C ARG A 194 6.81 11.65 -5.33
N TYR A 195 7.71 11.88 -6.29
CA TYR A 195 8.98 12.54 -6.05
C TYR A 195 8.73 14.01 -5.65
N ASN A 196 7.98 14.78 -6.44
CA ASN A 196 7.72 16.20 -6.16
C ASN A 196 7.04 16.45 -4.81
N TYR A 197 6.13 15.55 -4.39
CA TYR A 197 5.41 15.65 -3.12
C TYR A 197 6.06 14.84 -1.98
N ALA A 198 7.24 14.26 -2.22
CA ALA A 198 7.99 13.43 -1.26
C ALA A 198 7.14 12.32 -0.60
N LEU A 199 6.23 11.71 -1.37
CA LEU A 199 5.30 10.71 -0.86
C LEU A 199 5.99 9.36 -0.62
N PRO A 200 5.72 8.69 0.52
CA PRO A 200 6.33 7.40 0.88
C PRO A 200 6.15 6.34 -0.22
N THR A 201 7.24 5.80 -0.74
CA THR A 201 7.21 4.82 -1.84
C THR A 201 8.21 3.69 -1.61
N VAL A 202 7.76 2.45 -1.74
CA VAL A 202 8.63 1.27 -1.76
C VAL A 202 8.69 0.73 -3.17
N ILE A 203 9.89 0.41 -3.64
CA ILE A 203 10.10 -0.12 -5.00
C ILE A 203 10.94 -1.37 -4.89
N THR A 204 10.53 -2.44 -5.56
CA THR A 204 11.38 -3.60 -5.77
C THR A 204 11.74 -3.71 -7.24
N SER A 205 12.98 -4.12 -7.53
CA SER A 205 13.41 -4.42 -8.89
C SER A 205 14.39 -5.59 -8.90
N ASN A 206 14.24 -6.45 -9.90
CA ASN A 206 15.14 -7.57 -10.19
C ASN A 206 16.08 -7.29 -11.37
N ARG A 207 15.98 -6.11 -11.99
CA ARG A 207 16.79 -5.69 -13.14
C ARG A 207 18.04 -4.95 -12.70
N ASP A 208 19.01 -4.94 -13.61
CA ASP A 208 20.13 -4.03 -13.47
C ASP A 208 19.60 -2.59 -13.58
N PRO A 209 20.07 -1.65 -12.74
CA PRO A 209 19.77 -0.22 -12.86
C PRO A 209 19.86 0.34 -14.29
N GLN A 210 20.75 -0.21 -15.14
CA GLN A 210 20.92 0.21 -16.53
C GLN A 210 19.71 -0.09 -17.43
N ASP A 211 18.88 -1.06 -17.07
CA ASP A 211 17.71 -1.46 -17.85
C ASP A 211 16.45 -0.63 -17.51
N ILE A 212 16.54 0.25 -16.51
CA ILE A 212 15.44 1.11 -16.06
C ILE A 212 15.47 2.42 -16.85
N ASP A 213 14.29 2.99 -17.13
CA ASP A 213 14.19 4.31 -17.80
C ASP A 213 15.08 5.35 -17.07
N PRO A 214 16.01 6.02 -17.76
CA PRO A 214 16.95 6.95 -17.12
C PRO A 214 16.28 8.06 -16.30
N ARG A 215 15.07 8.48 -16.68
CA ARG A 215 14.31 9.51 -15.96
C ARG A 215 13.76 9.00 -14.62
N ILE A 216 13.37 7.72 -14.58
CA ILE A 216 12.94 7.04 -13.35
C ILE A 216 14.16 6.76 -12.49
N LEU A 217 15.25 6.27 -13.09
CA LEU A 217 16.50 5.97 -12.42
C LEU A 217 17.07 7.21 -11.71
N SER A 218 17.09 8.36 -12.39
CA SER A 218 17.55 9.63 -11.81
C SER A 218 16.81 9.99 -10.51
N ARG A 219 15.50 9.75 -10.43
CA ARG A 219 14.69 9.99 -9.21
C ARG A 219 14.95 8.94 -8.13
N MET A 220 15.07 7.68 -8.53
CA MET A 220 15.41 6.59 -7.60
C MET A 220 16.81 6.76 -6.99
N PHE A 221 17.72 7.46 -7.67
CA PHE A 221 19.09 7.67 -7.22
C PHE A 221 19.33 9.00 -6.51
N ASP A 222 18.31 9.86 -6.43
CA ASP A 222 18.38 11.10 -5.68
C ASP A 222 18.33 10.82 -4.17
N ALA A 223 19.42 11.14 -3.48
CA ALA A 223 19.57 10.92 -2.04
C ALA A 223 18.67 11.83 -1.18
N ALA A 224 18.14 12.94 -1.73
CA ALA A 224 17.24 13.83 -1.00
C ALA A 224 15.90 13.16 -0.67
N ILE A 225 15.43 12.28 -1.56
CA ILE A 225 14.13 11.60 -1.43
C ILE A 225 14.31 10.10 -1.22
N CYS A 226 15.21 9.47 -1.98
CA CYS A 226 15.57 8.07 -1.81
C CYS A 226 16.65 7.94 -0.75
N ARG A 227 16.21 8.00 0.51
CA ARG A 227 17.09 7.90 1.68
C ARG A 227 17.83 6.57 1.69
N GLU A 228 17.21 5.49 1.22
CA GLU A 228 17.81 4.16 1.30
C GLU A 228 17.62 3.32 0.03
N ARG A 229 18.76 2.84 -0.49
CA ARG A 229 18.87 1.90 -1.60
C ARG A 229 19.60 0.66 -1.10
N ILE A 230 19.00 -0.51 -1.26
CA ILE A 230 19.54 -1.75 -0.72
C ILE A 230 19.61 -2.78 -1.83
N LEU A 231 20.82 -3.21 -2.15
CA LEU A 231 21.06 -4.40 -2.95
C LEU A 231 21.05 -5.63 -2.03
N ILE A 232 20.15 -6.57 -2.30
CA ILE A 232 20.07 -7.85 -1.61
C ILE A 232 20.92 -8.87 -2.37
N GLU A 233 22.14 -9.06 -1.88
CA GLU A 233 23.12 -10.04 -2.40
C GLU A 233 22.88 -11.44 -1.80
N ALA A 234 21.64 -11.95 -1.92
CA ALA A 234 21.28 -13.27 -1.42
C ALA A 234 20.93 -14.23 -2.57
N GLY A 235 21.29 -15.50 -2.41
CA GLY A 235 20.90 -16.57 -3.34
C GLY A 235 19.38 -16.81 -3.36
N ASP A 236 18.89 -17.44 -4.43
CA ASP A 236 17.46 -17.67 -4.66
C ASP A 236 16.82 -18.57 -3.58
N TYR A 237 15.96 -17.97 -2.73
CA TYR A 237 15.21 -18.64 -1.66
C TYR A 237 14.30 -19.77 -2.15
N ARG A 238 13.85 -19.72 -3.42
CA ARG A 238 12.98 -20.74 -4.04
C ARG A 238 13.77 -21.98 -4.46
N ARG A 239 15.10 -21.87 -4.59
CA ARG A 239 16.00 -22.97 -4.99
C ARG A 239 16.71 -23.66 -3.83
N LEU A 240 16.59 -23.15 -2.59
CA LEU A 240 17.08 -23.88 -1.43
C LEU A 240 16.23 -25.16 -1.25
N SER A 241 16.79 -26.30 -1.61
CA SER A 241 16.12 -27.61 -1.52
C SER A 241 15.65 -27.88 -0.08
N LEU A 242 14.58 -28.67 0.10
CA LEU A 242 14.15 -29.13 1.43
C LEU A 242 15.32 -29.76 2.22
N GLU A 243 16.25 -30.40 1.53
CA GLU A 243 17.50 -30.94 2.08
C GLU A 243 18.45 -29.86 2.60
N GLN A 244 18.59 -28.73 1.90
CA GLN A 244 19.40 -27.60 2.38
C GLN A 244 18.74 -26.90 3.59
N ARG A 245 17.41 -26.84 3.64
CA ARG A 245 16.64 -26.38 4.82
C ARG A 245 16.75 -27.35 6.00
N TYR A 246 16.86 -28.65 5.74
CA TYR A 246 17.05 -29.69 6.76
C TYR A 246 18.49 -29.68 7.30
N ASN A 247 19.49 -29.55 6.44
CA ASN A 247 20.90 -29.58 6.80
C ASN A 247 21.35 -28.31 7.57
N SER A 248 20.78 -27.14 7.27
CA SER A 248 21.01 -25.91 8.04
C SER A 248 20.43 -25.98 9.46
N ARG A 249 19.29 -26.68 9.64
CA ARG A 249 18.70 -26.97 10.96
C ARG A 249 19.52 -27.99 11.74
N ARG A 250 20.12 -28.98 11.07
CA ARG A 250 20.93 -30.04 11.70
C ARG A 250 22.29 -29.52 12.19
N ARG A 251 22.98 -28.67 11.42
CA ARG A 251 24.23 -28.02 11.84
C ARG A 251 24.10 -27.13 13.09
N ARG A 252 22.88 -26.66 13.41
CA ARG A 252 22.57 -25.89 14.62
C ARG A 252 22.41 -26.73 15.90
N ARG A 253 22.20 -28.05 15.80
CA ARG A 253 22.17 -28.93 16.98
C ARG A 253 23.58 -29.30 17.46
N ASP A 254 24.55 -29.29 16.56
CA ASP A 254 25.90 -29.80 16.83
C ASP A 254 26.94 -28.70 17.10
N THR A 255 26.54 -27.43 17.17
CA THR A 255 27.44 -26.33 17.53
C THR A 255 27.44 -26.16 19.06
N PRO A 256 28.56 -26.39 19.77
CA PRO A 256 28.62 -26.13 21.21
C PRO A 256 28.47 -24.62 21.44
N ARG A 257 27.57 -24.23 22.33
CA ARG A 257 27.45 -22.84 22.76
C ARG A 257 28.73 -22.44 23.51
N PRO A 258 29.34 -21.28 23.19
CA PRO A 258 30.34 -20.66 24.07
C PRO A 258 29.70 -20.20 25.38
#